data_AF-A0A9D1FX04-F1
#
_entry.id   AF-A0A9D1FX04-F1
#
_cell.length_a   1.000
_cell.length_b   1.000
_cell.length_c   1.000
_cell.angle_alpha   90.00
_cell.angle_beta   90.00
_cell.angle_gamma   90.00
#
_symmetry.space_group_name_H-M   'P 1'
#
loop_
_entity.id
_entity.type
_entity.pdbx_description
1 polymer ?
#
loop_
_entity_poly.entity_id
_entity_poly.type
_entity_poly.pdbx_seq_one_letter_code
_entity_poly.pdbx_strand_id
1 'polypeptide(L)'
;MKKLLLFAVFIFALSNTASAEMIMPASSIEEEVIRIEKPNQAYTMLNGIRKDRNTIYNVLNLTPSQICKTREIEKSRFEEISPLIDELMLCKKKLKELCTQKASKKEICAVERKINKLSKQIKRISEKHDKCFEKLLNNEQKNKYEMIQKLRREDYKKLDKIEKQGRKQSDLRPFGCNVSQAQFSQELKEQRSFKNRCKKLFKRK
;
A
#
# COMPACT_ATOMS: atom_id res chain seq x y z
N MET A 1 -2.06 -11.55 -24.87
CA MET A 1 -2.52 -10.69 -23.75
C MET A 1 -1.37 -10.49 -22.78
N LYS A 2 -0.59 -9.42 -22.93
CA LYS A 2 0.64 -9.17 -22.18
C LYS A 2 0.51 -7.80 -21.50
N LYS A 3 0.71 -7.79 -20.17
CA LYS A 3 1.10 -6.64 -19.34
C LYS A 3 0.06 -5.53 -19.19
N LEU A 4 -0.97 -5.75 -18.36
CA LEU A 4 -1.50 -4.66 -17.54
C LEU A 4 -0.67 -4.67 -16.25
N LEU A 5 0.28 -3.74 -16.17
CA LEU A 5 1.03 -3.48 -14.95
C LEU A 5 0.01 -3.12 -13.84
N LEU A 6 -0.20 -4.05 -12.91
CA LEU A 6 -0.72 -3.74 -11.59
C LEU A 6 0.26 -2.76 -10.93
N PHE A 7 0.01 -1.45 -11.08
CA PHE A 7 0.43 -0.49 -10.07
C PHE A 7 -0.61 -0.56 -8.95
N ALA A 8 -0.55 -1.66 -8.20
CA ALA A 8 -1.25 -1.82 -6.94
C ALA A 8 -0.51 -0.98 -5.89
N VAL A 9 -0.87 0.30 -5.77
CA VAL A 9 -0.85 0.93 -4.45
C VAL A 9 -1.99 0.28 -3.67
N PHE A 10 -1.72 -0.87 -3.04
CA PHE A 10 -2.65 -1.50 -2.11
C PHE A 10 -1.87 -2.13 -0.96
N ILE A 11 -1.94 -1.44 0.18
CA ILE A 11 -1.60 -1.90 1.51
C ILE A 11 -2.67 -2.89 1.95
N PHE A 12 -2.29 -4.10 2.38
CA PHE A 12 -2.73 -4.72 3.64
C PHE A 12 -2.14 -6.14 3.77
N ALA A 13 -1.41 -6.39 4.85
CA ALA A 13 -1.46 -7.62 5.65
C ALA A 13 -0.38 -7.58 6.71
N LEU A 14 -0.73 -7.11 7.91
CA LEU A 14 -0.35 -7.74 9.18
C LEU A 14 -1.35 -7.25 10.24
N SER A 15 -2.39 -8.04 10.47
CA SER A 15 -3.10 -8.07 11.74
C SER A 15 -2.67 -9.33 12.49
N ASN A 16 -2.49 -9.14 13.81
CA ASN A 16 -2.26 -10.09 14.90
C ASN A 16 -0.80 -10.32 15.32
N THR A 17 -0.41 -9.63 16.40
CA THR A 17 -0.06 -10.27 17.67
C THR A 17 -0.52 -9.37 18.82
N ALA A 18 -1.18 -9.97 19.81
CA ALA A 18 -1.50 -9.36 21.09
C ALA A 18 -0.22 -8.88 21.81
N SER A 19 -0.29 -7.76 22.51
CA SER A 19 0.62 -7.43 23.60
C SER A 19 -0.12 -6.59 24.62
N ALA A 20 0.15 -6.93 25.88
CA ALA A 20 -0.48 -6.47 27.09
C ALA A 20 -0.33 -4.96 27.34
N GLU A 21 -1.17 -4.49 28.25
CA GLU A 21 -1.39 -3.11 28.68
C GLU A 21 -0.12 -2.34 29.08
N MET A 22 -0.10 -1.06 28.69
CA MET A 22 0.27 0.00 29.63
C MET A 22 -0.80 1.10 29.54
N ILE A 23 -1.55 1.24 30.63
CA ILE A 23 -2.47 2.35 30.85
C ILE A 23 -1.61 3.61 31.05
N MET A 24 -1.70 4.55 30.11
CA MET A 24 -1.25 5.93 30.30
C MET A 24 -2.46 6.86 30.16
N PRO A 25 -2.55 7.92 30.97
CA PRO A 25 -3.79 8.62 31.26
C PRO A 25 -4.34 9.30 30.01
N ALA A 26 -5.65 9.13 29.81
CA ALA A 26 -6.42 9.71 28.73
C ALA A 26 -6.32 11.24 28.76
N SER A 27 -5.52 11.82 27.86
CA SER A 27 -5.75 13.19 27.43
C SER A 27 -6.87 13.15 26.39
N SER A 28 -8.07 13.51 26.85
CA SER A 28 -9.27 13.73 26.04
C SER A 28 -8.99 14.78 24.96
N ILE A 29 -8.68 14.33 23.75
CA ILE A 29 -8.91 15.10 22.54
C ILE A 29 -9.86 14.24 21.74
N GLU A 30 -11.12 14.64 21.75
CA GLU A 30 -12.14 14.12 20.87
C GLU A 30 -11.58 14.18 19.44
N GLU A 31 -11.24 13.02 18.87
CA GLU A 31 -11.09 12.92 17.42
C GLU A 31 -12.44 13.34 16.87
N GLU A 32 -12.50 14.51 16.23
CA GLU A 32 -13.66 14.94 15.48
C GLU A 32 -13.81 13.93 14.32
N VAL A 33 -14.55 12.86 14.60
CA VAL A 33 -14.91 11.82 13.66
C VAL A 33 -15.86 12.50 12.68
N ILE A 34 -15.30 12.96 11.56
CA ILE A 34 -16.08 13.36 10.40
C ILE A 34 -16.98 12.16 10.07
N ARG A 35 -18.27 12.25 10.42
CA ARG A 35 -19.28 11.23 10.12
C ARG A 35 -19.56 11.29 8.63
N ILE A 36 -18.74 10.60 7.84
CA ILE A 36 -19.02 10.38 6.42
C ILE A 36 -19.98 9.19 6.34
N GLU A 37 -21.20 9.46 5.89
CA GLU A 37 -22.22 8.48 5.58
C GLU A 37 -21.69 7.50 4.51
N LYS A 38 -21.23 6.34 4.98
CA LYS A 38 -20.56 5.25 4.25
C LYS A 38 -19.18 5.63 3.64
N PRO A 39 -18.08 5.02 4.11
CA PRO A 39 -16.76 5.27 3.54
C PRO A 39 -16.71 4.78 2.09
N ASN A 40 -16.57 5.70 1.13
CA ASN A 40 -16.21 5.36 -0.24
C ASN A 40 -14.86 4.59 -0.24
N GLN A 41 -14.65 3.68 -1.18
CA GLN A 41 -13.42 2.90 -1.31
C GLN A 41 -12.17 3.79 -1.35
N ALA A 42 -12.26 4.98 -1.94
CA ALA A 42 -11.23 6.02 -1.93
C ALA A 42 -10.83 6.45 -0.52
N TYR A 43 -11.81 6.74 0.33
CA TYR A 43 -11.61 7.12 1.73
C TYR A 43 -10.97 6.00 2.54
N THR A 44 -11.40 4.76 2.36
CA THR A 44 -10.79 3.59 3.01
C THR A 44 -9.31 3.43 2.63
N MET A 45 -8.96 3.64 1.35
CA MET A 45 -7.56 3.62 0.90
C MET A 45 -6.73 4.74 1.53
N LEU A 46 -7.26 5.96 1.54
CA LEU A 46 -6.58 7.11 2.14
C LEU A 46 -6.35 6.95 3.63
N ASN A 47 -7.33 6.41 4.36
CA ASN A 47 -7.19 6.11 5.78
C ASN A 47 -6.15 5.01 6.04
N GLY A 48 -6.06 4.00 5.16
CA GLY A 48 -4.98 3.01 5.24
C GLY A 48 -3.60 3.65 5.07
N ILE A 49 -3.44 4.54 4.10
CA ILE A 49 -2.19 5.29 3.87
C ILE A 49 -1.86 6.19 5.06
N ARG A 50 -2.86 6.89 5.63
CA ARG A 50 -2.68 7.74 6.80
C ARG A 50 -2.23 6.93 8.02
N LYS A 51 -2.85 5.78 8.27
CA LYS A 51 -2.45 4.88 9.36
C LYS A 51 -1.00 4.41 9.21
N ASP A 52 -0.61 3.97 8.01
CA ASP A 52 0.76 3.56 7.70
C ASP A 52 1.78 4.69 7.95
N ARG A 53 1.45 5.93 7.56
CA ARG A 53 2.29 7.10 7.86
C ARG A 53 2.36 7.41 9.35
N ASN A 54 1.25 7.34 10.07
CA ASN A 54 1.23 7.56 11.52
C ASN A 54 2.14 6.56 12.24
N THR A 55 2.18 5.30 11.81
CA THR A 55 3.12 4.31 12.35
C THR A 55 4.57 4.76 12.17
N ILE A 56 4.91 5.36 11.02
CA ILE A 56 6.26 5.91 10.78
C ILE A 56 6.53 7.10 11.68
N TYR A 57 5.59 8.04 11.76
CA TYR A 57 5.74 9.26 12.56
C TYR A 57 5.92 8.94 14.05
N ASN A 58 5.23 7.93 14.57
CA ASN A 58 5.37 7.49 15.95
C ASN A 58 6.78 6.98 16.26
N VAL A 59 7.47 6.36 15.31
CA VAL A 59 8.85 5.85 15.49
C VAL A 59 9.89 6.98 15.46
N LEU A 60 9.55 8.16 14.93
CA LEU A 60 10.46 9.29 14.80
C LEU A 60 10.54 10.16 16.07
N ASN A 61 9.76 9.84 17.12
CA ASN A 61 9.72 10.60 18.38
C ASN A 61 9.61 12.12 18.12
N LEU A 62 8.59 12.52 17.34
CA LEU A 62 8.39 13.91 16.96
C LEU A 62 8.08 14.78 18.19
N THR A 63 8.60 16.01 18.20
CA THR A 63 8.25 17.00 19.23
C THR A 63 6.79 17.46 19.07
N PRO A 64 6.16 18.02 20.12
CA PRO A 64 4.79 18.54 20.02
C PRO A 64 4.61 19.55 18.87
N SER A 65 5.60 20.42 18.64
CA SER A 65 5.59 21.37 17.53
C SER A 65 5.65 20.67 16.16
N GLN A 66 6.49 19.64 16.02
CA GLN A 66 6.57 18.84 14.80
C GLN A 66 5.27 18.07 14.55
N ILE A 67 4.62 17.53 15.59
CA ILE A 67 3.34 16.84 15.49
C ILE A 67 2.26 17.77 14.95
N CYS A 68 2.16 19.00 15.46
CA CYS A 68 1.19 19.99 14.99
C CYS A 68 1.37 20.27 13.48
N LYS A 69 2.60 20.59 13.06
CA LYS A 69 2.93 20.83 11.64
C LYS A 69 2.70 19.60 10.76
N THR A 70 2.94 18.40 11.28
CA THR A 70 2.68 17.15 10.55
C THR A 70 1.19 16.95 10.30
N ARG A 71 0.32 17.30 11.25
CA ARG A 71 -1.14 17.25 11.06
C ARG A 71 -1.60 18.20 9.96
N GLU A 72 -1.05 19.41 9.91
CA GLU A 72 -1.33 20.37 8.84
C GLU A 72 -0.90 19.85 7.46
N ILE A 73 0.30 19.24 7.38
CA ILE A 73 0.79 18.61 6.16
C ILE A 73 -0.14 17.47 5.70
N GLU A 74 -0.57 16.59 6.61
CA GLU A 74 -1.46 15.48 6.25
C GLU A 74 -2.88 15.96 5.88
N LYS A 75 -3.39 17.01 6.52
CA LYS A 75 -4.66 17.65 6.14
C LYS A 75 -4.59 18.19 4.72
N SER A 76 -3.58 19.01 4.42
CA SER A 76 -3.37 19.56 3.08
C SER A 76 -3.15 18.47 2.03
N ARG A 77 -2.39 17.41 2.37
CA ARG A 77 -2.20 16.26 1.49
C ARG A 77 -3.52 15.55 1.17
N PHE A 78 -4.37 15.34 2.18
CA PHE A 78 -5.67 14.70 1.99
C PHE A 78 -6.55 15.53 1.06
N GLU A 79 -6.63 16.84 1.29
CA GLU A 79 -7.41 17.78 0.47
C GLU A 79 -6.95 17.77 -1.00
N GLU A 80 -5.63 17.76 -1.26
CA GLU A 80 -5.08 17.72 -2.63
C GLU A 80 -5.28 16.34 -3.31
N ILE A 81 -5.17 15.23 -2.58
CA ILE A 81 -5.18 13.88 -3.17
C ILE A 81 -6.60 13.31 -3.31
N SER A 82 -7.52 13.62 -2.39
CA SER A 82 -8.88 13.04 -2.36
C SER A 82 -9.61 13.13 -3.71
N PRO A 83 -9.76 14.31 -4.35
CA PRO A 83 -10.49 14.40 -5.62
C PRO A 83 -9.84 13.60 -6.75
N LEU A 84 -8.49 13.48 -6.74
CA LEU A 84 -7.77 12.70 -7.75
C LEU A 84 -7.98 11.19 -7.58
N ILE A 85 -8.11 10.72 -6.34
CA ILE A 85 -8.42 9.31 -6.07
C ILE A 85 -9.86 9.00 -6.50
N ASP A 86 -10.82 9.88 -6.19
CA ASP A 86 -12.21 9.70 -6.64
C ASP A 86 -12.29 9.58 -8.17
N GLU A 87 -11.60 10.47 -8.89
CA GLU A 87 -11.53 10.43 -10.36
C GLU A 87 -10.85 9.15 -10.87
N LEU A 88 -9.76 8.72 -10.21
CA LEU A 88 -9.04 7.51 -10.55
C LEU A 88 -9.92 6.26 -10.36
N MET A 89 -10.74 6.24 -9.32
CA MET A 89 -11.69 5.14 -9.05
C MET A 89 -12.79 5.06 -10.10
N LEU A 90 -13.34 6.21 -10.52
CA LEU A 90 -14.29 6.27 -11.64
C LEU A 90 -13.66 5.76 -12.94
N CYS A 91 -12.41 6.15 -13.22
CA CYS A 91 -11.70 5.67 -14.41
C CYS A 91 -11.45 4.15 -14.36
N LYS A 92 -11.12 3.60 -13.19
CA LYS A 92 -10.93 2.15 -13.01
C LYS A 92 -12.24 1.38 -13.20
N LYS A 93 -13.36 1.89 -12.67
CA LYS A 93 -14.69 1.31 -12.87
C LYS A 93 -15.05 1.29 -14.36
N LYS A 94 -14.88 2.43 -15.04
CA LYS A 94 -15.08 2.54 -16.49
C LYS A 94 -14.20 1.58 -17.28
N LEU A 95 -12.93 1.42 -16.92
CA LEU A 95 -12.04 0.46 -17.58
C LEU A 95 -12.55 -0.98 -17.44
N LYS A 96 -13.05 -1.36 -16.27
CA LYS A 96 -13.64 -2.68 -16.03
C LYS A 96 -14.87 -2.92 -16.91
N GLU A 97 -15.75 -1.92 -17.00
CA GLU A 97 -16.95 -1.97 -17.85
C GLU A 97 -16.60 -2.11 -19.34
N LEU A 98 -15.66 -1.30 -19.83
CA LEU A 98 -15.19 -1.36 -21.23
C LEU A 98 -14.57 -2.74 -21.58
N CYS A 99 -13.85 -3.35 -20.63
CA CYS A 99 -13.32 -4.70 -20.79
C CYS A 99 -14.42 -5.76 -20.86
N THR A 100 -15.52 -5.60 -20.10
CA THR A 100 -16.67 -6.53 -20.16
C THR A 100 -17.49 -6.38 -21.45
N GLN A 101 -17.60 -5.16 -21.97
CA GLN A 101 -18.40 -4.85 -23.16
C GLN A 101 -17.65 -5.06 -24.50
N LYS A 102 -16.43 -5.63 -24.47
CA LYS A 102 -15.55 -5.78 -25.65
C LYS A 102 -15.38 -4.46 -26.44
N ALA A 103 -15.26 -3.34 -25.73
CA ALA A 103 -15.10 -2.02 -26.31
C ALA A 103 -13.85 -1.89 -27.18
N SER A 104 -13.76 -0.81 -27.97
CA SER A 104 -12.65 -0.62 -28.89
C SER A 104 -11.32 -0.45 -28.14
N LYS A 105 -10.24 -0.94 -28.74
CA LYS A 105 -8.88 -0.78 -28.18
C LYS A 105 -8.50 0.70 -27.97
N LYS A 106 -9.04 1.61 -28.79
CA LYS A 106 -8.80 3.05 -28.68
C LYS A 106 -9.41 3.63 -27.40
N GLU A 107 -10.64 3.25 -27.06
CA GLU A 107 -11.34 3.72 -25.85
C GLU A 107 -10.68 3.20 -24.57
N ILE A 108 -10.31 1.91 -24.55
CA ILE A 108 -9.56 1.29 -23.46
C ILE A 108 -8.24 2.05 -23.23
N CYS A 109 -7.48 2.30 -24.30
CA CYS A 109 -6.21 3.02 -24.22
C CYS A 109 -6.37 4.46 -23.71
N ALA A 110 -7.46 5.16 -24.08
CA ALA A 110 -7.73 6.50 -23.59
C ALA A 110 -7.95 6.53 -22.06
N VAL A 111 -8.72 5.57 -21.54
CA VAL A 111 -8.97 5.45 -20.10
C VAL A 111 -7.68 5.07 -19.35
N GLU A 112 -6.88 4.15 -19.88
CA GLU A 112 -5.57 3.79 -19.31
C GLU A 112 -4.61 4.98 -19.23
N ARG A 113 -4.55 5.81 -20.28
CA ARG A 113 -3.73 7.04 -20.27
C ARG A 113 -4.19 8.01 -19.18
N LYS A 114 -5.50 8.15 -19.00
CA LYS A 114 -6.07 8.99 -17.94
C LYS A 114 -5.70 8.47 -16.55
N ILE A 115 -5.84 7.17 -16.31
CA ILE A 115 -5.43 6.51 -15.04
C ILE A 115 -3.94 6.76 -14.76
N ASN A 116 -3.09 6.60 -15.78
CA ASN A 116 -1.65 6.83 -15.65
C ASN A 116 -1.32 8.29 -15.35
N LYS A 117 -2.03 9.24 -15.95
CA LYS A 117 -1.87 10.68 -15.66
C LYS A 117 -2.23 10.99 -14.22
N LEU A 118 -3.39 10.52 -13.75
CA LEU A 118 -3.85 10.71 -12.37
C LEU A 118 -2.88 10.09 -11.36
N SER A 119 -2.40 8.87 -11.63
CA SER A 119 -1.43 8.20 -10.77
C SER A 119 -0.12 8.97 -10.65
N LYS A 120 0.36 9.57 -11.75
CA LYS A 120 1.55 10.45 -11.74
C LYS A 120 1.30 11.73 -10.95
N GLN A 121 0.10 12.33 -11.03
CA GLN A 121 -0.25 13.52 -10.28
C GLN A 121 -0.29 13.24 -8.76
N ILE A 122 -0.98 12.16 -8.35
CA ILE A 122 -1.04 11.72 -6.95
C ILE A 122 0.37 11.49 -6.40
N LYS A 123 1.25 10.83 -7.18
CA LYS A 123 2.64 10.60 -6.78
C LYS A 123 3.39 11.91 -6.55
N ARG A 124 3.28 12.88 -7.46
CA ARG A 124 3.95 14.19 -7.34
C ARG A 124 3.47 14.96 -6.11
N ILE A 125 2.16 14.95 -5.82
CA ILE A 125 1.60 15.58 -4.63
C ILE A 125 2.14 14.87 -3.37
N SER A 126 2.15 13.54 -3.34
CA SER A 126 2.74 12.81 -2.21
C SER A 126 4.20 13.20 -1.97
N GLU A 127 5.03 13.22 -3.01
CA GLU A 127 6.44 13.58 -2.92
C GLU A 127 6.66 15.03 -2.46
N LYS A 128 5.78 15.96 -2.88
CA LYS A 128 5.78 17.35 -2.39
C LYS A 128 5.58 17.40 -0.87
N HIS A 129 4.56 16.72 -0.35
CA HIS A 129 4.29 16.70 1.09
C HIS A 129 5.35 15.92 1.87
N ASP A 130 5.91 14.85 1.31
CA ASP A 130 7.01 14.10 1.94
C ASP A 130 8.26 14.99 2.11
N LYS A 131 8.57 15.83 1.11
CA LYS A 131 9.64 16.85 1.22
C LYS A 131 9.34 17.92 2.26
N CYS A 132 8.08 18.36 2.38
CA CYS A 132 7.69 19.30 3.43
C CYS A 132 7.87 18.68 4.83
N PHE A 133 7.48 17.41 4.99
CA PHE A 133 7.65 16.67 6.24
C PHE A 133 9.13 16.50 6.59
N GLU A 134 9.97 16.10 5.64
CA GLU A 134 11.40 15.89 5.85
C GLU A 134 12.13 17.16 6.33
N LYS A 135 11.69 18.34 5.87
CA LYS A 135 12.21 19.65 6.33
C LYS A 135 11.89 19.94 7.80
N LEU A 136 10.87 19.32 8.39
CA LEU A 136 10.53 19.47 9.81
C LEU A 136 11.47 18.68 10.73
N LEU A 137 12.11 17.65 10.19
CA LEU A 137 12.91 16.69 10.96
C LEU A 137 14.30 17.25 11.26
N ASN A 138 14.83 16.91 12.44
CA ASN A 138 16.24 17.10 12.76
C ASN A 138 17.10 16.00 12.08
N ASN A 139 18.42 16.11 12.17
CA ASN A 139 19.33 15.18 11.48
C ASN A 139 19.18 13.72 11.94
N GLU A 140 18.98 13.47 13.23
CA GLU A 140 18.79 12.11 13.75
C GLU A 140 17.48 11.49 13.22
N GLN A 141 16.40 12.28 13.25
CA GLN A 141 15.09 11.89 12.73
C GLN A 141 15.14 11.65 11.22
N LYS A 142 15.85 12.48 10.45
CA LYS A 142 16.06 12.26 9.01
C LYS A 142 16.75 10.94 8.74
N ASN A 143 17.84 10.63 9.45
CA ASN A 143 18.55 9.36 9.29
C ASN A 143 17.63 8.15 9.58
N LYS A 144 16.82 8.22 10.65
CA LYS A 144 15.82 7.18 10.96
C LYS A 144 14.77 7.08 9.85
N TYR A 145 14.27 8.21 9.37
CA TYR A 145 13.27 8.27 8.31
C TYR A 145 13.79 7.67 7.00
N GLU A 146 15.01 8.00 6.58
CA GLU A 146 15.66 7.44 5.40
C GLU A 146 15.84 5.92 5.51
N MET A 147 16.24 5.43 6.69
CA MET A 147 16.35 3.99 6.96
C MET A 147 14.99 3.30 6.81
N ILE A 148 13.93 3.85 7.39
CA ILE A 148 12.57 3.33 7.25
C ILE A 148 12.15 3.31 5.78
N GLN A 149 12.41 4.39 5.03
CA GLN A 149 12.12 4.42 3.60
C GLN A 149 12.90 3.36 2.82
N LYS A 150 14.16 3.10 3.16
CA LYS A 150 14.99 2.07 2.53
C LYS A 150 14.39 0.68 2.76
N LEU A 151 14.05 0.35 4.00
CA LEU A 151 13.42 -0.92 4.35
C LEU A 151 12.11 -1.13 3.58
N ARG A 152 11.26 -0.09 3.53
CA ARG A 152 10.02 -0.13 2.74
C ARG A 152 10.27 -0.40 1.26
N ARG A 153 11.25 0.28 0.65
CA ARG A 153 11.62 0.04 -0.77
C ARG A 153 12.04 -1.40 -0.99
N GLU A 154 12.76 -2.00 -0.06
CA GLU A 154 13.19 -3.40 -0.14
C GLU A 154 12.00 -4.36 -0.01
N ASP A 155 11.08 -4.12 0.92
CA ASP A 155 9.87 -4.93 1.07
C ASP A 155 8.97 -4.84 -0.16
N TYR A 156 8.82 -3.65 -0.76
CA TYR A 156 8.11 -3.51 -2.03
C TYR A 156 8.76 -4.27 -3.17
N LYS A 157 10.10 -4.26 -3.26
CA LYS A 157 10.83 -5.08 -4.25
C LYS A 157 10.57 -6.57 -4.02
N LYS A 158 10.45 -7.04 -2.78
CA LYS A 158 10.11 -8.44 -2.47
C LYS A 158 8.68 -8.77 -2.91
N LEU A 159 7.72 -7.91 -2.58
CA LEU A 159 6.32 -8.08 -2.97
C LEU A 159 6.15 -8.12 -4.50
N ASP A 160 6.77 -7.20 -5.23
CA ASP A 160 6.75 -7.16 -6.71
C ASP A 160 7.37 -8.43 -7.33
N LYS A 161 8.46 -8.95 -6.74
CA LYS A 161 9.05 -10.23 -7.16
C LYS A 161 8.09 -11.40 -6.94
N ILE A 162 7.41 -11.44 -5.79
CA ILE A 162 6.43 -12.48 -5.46
C ILE A 162 5.24 -12.43 -6.42
N GLU A 163 4.74 -11.25 -6.76
CA GLU A 163 3.62 -11.09 -7.71
C GLU A 163 4.01 -11.57 -9.12
N LYS A 164 5.20 -11.19 -9.59
CA LYS A 164 5.66 -11.53 -10.95
C LYS A 164 6.11 -12.98 -11.11
N GLN A 165 6.79 -13.52 -10.12
CA GLN A 165 7.49 -14.82 -10.22
C GLN A 165 6.80 -15.91 -9.39
N GLY A 166 5.78 -15.56 -8.61
CA GLY A 166 5.26 -16.42 -7.56
C GLY A 166 6.22 -16.53 -6.37
N ARG A 167 5.72 -17.04 -5.24
CA ARG A 167 6.56 -17.27 -4.06
C ARG A 167 7.64 -18.32 -4.33
N LYS A 168 8.83 -18.06 -3.81
CA LYS A 168 10.00 -18.95 -3.83
C LYS A 168 10.14 -19.72 -2.54
N GLN A 169 10.75 -20.89 -2.66
CA GLN A 169 11.07 -21.76 -1.53
C GLN A 169 11.92 -21.04 -0.47
N SER A 170 12.77 -20.12 -0.92
CA SER A 170 13.62 -19.28 -0.08
C SER A 170 12.90 -18.09 0.55
N ASP A 171 11.61 -17.88 0.24
CA ASP A 171 10.85 -16.78 0.81
C ASP A 171 10.56 -17.08 2.28
N LEU A 172 10.82 -16.11 3.14
CA LEU A 172 10.49 -16.20 4.56
C LEU A 172 8.98 -16.31 4.74
N ARG A 173 8.58 -17.06 5.76
CA ARG A 173 7.18 -17.15 6.18
C ARG A 173 6.67 -15.75 6.53
N PRO A 174 5.40 -15.45 6.24
CA PRO A 174 4.79 -14.21 6.73
C PRO A 174 4.91 -14.12 8.26
N PHE A 175 5.21 -12.92 8.76
CA PHE A 175 5.20 -12.65 10.20
C PHE A 175 3.80 -12.96 10.78
N GLY A 176 3.75 -13.50 12.01
CA GLY A 176 2.49 -13.89 12.67
C GLY A 176 1.85 -15.18 12.14
N CYS A 177 2.49 -15.91 11.23
CA CYS A 177 1.99 -17.21 10.78
C CYS A 177 2.24 -18.30 11.87
N ASN A 178 1.31 -19.22 12.07
CA ASN A 178 1.44 -20.27 13.10
C ASN A 178 2.29 -21.48 12.66
N VAL A 179 2.61 -21.58 11.37
CA VAL A 179 3.45 -22.67 10.83
C VAL A 179 4.92 -22.30 10.91
N SER A 180 5.78 -23.24 11.31
CA SER A 180 7.23 -23.01 11.37
C SER A 180 7.80 -22.68 9.98
N GLN A 181 8.98 -22.02 9.92
CA GLN A 181 9.64 -21.70 8.65
C GLN A 181 9.92 -22.96 7.81
N ALA A 182 10.27 -24.07 8.48
CA ALA A 182 10.53 -25.35 7.82
C ALA A 182 9.26 -25.92 7.17
N GLN A 183 8.15 -25.95 7.91
CA GLN A 183 6.85 -26.41 7.39
C GLN A 183 6.35 -25.53 6.24
N PHE A 184 6.41 -24.21 6.41
CA PHE A 184 6.03 -23.25 5.36
C PHE A 184 6.84 -23.46 4.07
N SER A 185 8.14 -23.71 4.20
CA SER A 185 9.00 -24.04 3.07
C SER A 185 8.52 -25.35 2.42
N GLN A 186 8.30 -26.41 3.21
CA GLN A 186 7.88 -27.70 2.69
C GLN A 186 6.56 -27.62 1.89
N GLU A 187 5.57 -26.89 2.38
CA GLU A 187 4.30 -26.63 1.67
C GLU A 187 4.52 -25.95 0.29
N LEU A 188 5.41 -24.95 0.22
CA LEU A 188 5.75 -24.29 -1.05
C LEU A 188 6.41 -25.27 -2.04
N LYS A 189 7.23 -26.21 -1.56
CA LYS A 189 7.89 -27.24 -2.38
C LYS A 189 6.84 -28.20 -2.96
N GLU A 190 5.88 -28.61 -2.14
CA GLU A 190 4.80 -29.51 -2.52
C GLU A 190 3.86 -28.88 -3.54
N GLN A 191 3.44 -27.62 -3.32
CA GLN A 191 2.62 -26.88 -4.30
C GLN A 191 3.30 -26.74 -5.66
N ARG A 192 4.62 -26.52 -5.67
CA ARG A 192 5.42 -26.48 -6.91
C ARG A 192 5.50 -27.85 -7.60
N SER A 193 5.75 -28.91 -6.83
CA SER A 193 5.78 -30.28 -7.33
C SER A 193 4.43 -30.67 -7.96
N PHE A 194 3.32 -30.34 -7.29
CA PHE A 194 1.97 -30.58 -7.79
C PHE A 194 1.70 -29.82 -9.10
N LYS A 195 1.97 -28.51 -9.15
CA LYS A 195 1.84 -27.72 -10.39
C LYS A 195 2.65 -28.29 -11.55
N ASN A 196 3.87 -28.78 -11.29
CA ASN A 196 4.72 -29.39 -12.31
C ASN A 196 4.16 -30.74 -12.79
N ARG A 197 3.60 -31.57 -11.90
CA ARG A 197 2.90 -32.81 -12.27
C ARG A 197 1.69 -32.53 -13.15
N CYS A 198 0.83 -31.59 -12.78
CA CYS A 198 -0.32 -31.19 -13.59
C CYS A 198 0.10 -30.70 -14.98
N LYS A 199 1.13 -29.85 -15.09
CA LYS A 199 1.64 -29.37 -16.40
C LYS A 199 2.15 -30.50 -17.31
N LYS A 200 2.73 -31.56 -16.75
CA LYS A 200 3.17 -32.74 -17.53
C LYS A 200 1.99 -33.53 -18.09
N LEU A 201 0.87 -33.61 -17.36
CA LEU A 201 -0.35 -34.27 -17.82
C LEU A 201 -0.97 -33.54 -19.02
N PHE A 202 -0.97 -32.20 -19.02
CA PHE A 202 -1.52 -31.41 -20.13
C PHE A 202 -0.59 -31.27 -21.35
N LYS A 203 0.68 -31.67 -21.26
CA LYS A 203 1.63 -31.69 -22.40
C LYS A 203 1.73 -33.05 -23.11
N ARG A 204 1.01 -34.07 -22.64
CA ARG A 204 1.02 -35.43 -23.18
C ARG A 204 -0.13 -35.71 -24.19
N LYS A 205 -0.69 -34.66 -24.81
CA LYS A 205 -1.59 -34.79 -25.97
C LYS A 205 -0.91 -34.24 -27.20
#